data_AF-A0A066Y075-F1
#
_entry.id   AF-A0A066Y075-F1
#
_cell.length_a   1.000
_cell.length_b   1.000
_cell.length_c   1.000
_cell.angle_alpha   90.00
_cell.angle_beta   90.00
_cell.angle_gamma   90.00
#
_symmetry.space_group_name_H-M   'P 1'
#
loop_
_entity.id
_entity.type
_entity.pdbx_description
1 polymer ?
#
loop_
_entity_poly.entity_id
_entity_poly.type
_entity_poly.pdbx_seq_one_letter_code
_entity_poly.pdbx_strand_id
1 'polypeptide(L)'
;MVYNLRSFFNTALITSITLFTFIALPLTIRAAPTTHSAVLDARNNGATTAFTDPVTNISFQRFFGAKSGFAFGIALPQSPNDSFIGQTSFPLASGAAGWGDWSLTSDMKGPLLMAAWASPDGQVLSSFRQAANEDDNPPEVTGKFSVRPIASGTSVNGSFLTYTFLCQGCLDASFGLGAADTAGTFEMGWALGDKAVGNPGSSAAVLNFHNVGFGGFDADLQAARFADFDAWAALASPTPLAPSAGATAFAPGKAGGGDDDDDDDDDKKKGDKKGGDKKGGGSGDDSDDDDD
;
A
#
# COMPACT_ATOMS: atom_id res chain seq x y z
N MET A 1 -54.44 -70.31 -11.95
CA MET A 1 -53.08 -70.40 -12.53
C MET A 1 -52.11 -69.92 -11.46
N VAL A 2 -51.43 -70.71 -10.62
CA VAL A 2 -50.70 -72.00 -10.80
C VAL A 2 -49.80 -71.89 -12.02
N TYR A 3 -48.46 -71.81 -11.94
CA TYR A 3 -47.43 -72.73 -11.38
C TYR A 3 -46.28 -71.89 -10.75
N ASN A 4 -45.59 -72.17 -9.63
CA ASN A 4 -44.97 -73.35 -9.01
C ASN A 4 -43.90 -74.06 -9.86
N LEU A 5 -42.62 -73.74 -9.62
CA LEU A 5 -41.52 -74.67 -9.87
C LEU A 5 -40.46 -74.56 -8.76
N ARG A 6 -40.20 -75.70 -8.12
CA ARG A 6 -39.25 -75.91 -7.04
C ARG A 6 -37.92 -76.44 -7.57
N SER A 7 -36.86 -76.11 -6.81
CA SER A 7 -35.71 -76.94 -6.43
C SER A 7 -34.62 -77.23 -7.49
N PHE A 8 -33.35 -76.99 -7.16
CA PHE A 8 -32.40 -78.05 -6.71
C PHE A 8 -31.14 -77.45 -6.04
N PHE A 9 -30.61 -78.24 -5.12
CA PHE A 9 -29.50 -78.05 -4.17
C PHE A 9 -28.15 -77.68 -4.81
N ASN A 10 -27.28 -76.93 -4.10
CA ASN A 10 -26.05 -77.53 -3.56
C ASN A 10 -25.27 -76.64 -2.57
N THR A 11 -24.66 -77.36 -1.63
CA THR A 11 -23.89 -76.97 -0.45
C THR A 11 -22.53 -76.35 -0.78
N ALA A 12 -22.13 -75.29 -0.07
CA ALA A 12 -20.72 -75.01 0.21
C ALA A 12 -20.58 -74.14 1.47
N LEU A 13 -20.14 -74.79 2.54
CA LEU A 13 -19.73 -74.22 3.82
C LEU A 13 -18.30 -73.68 3.66
N ILE A 14 -18.08 -72.37 3.79
CA ILE A 14 -16.73 -71.81 3.95
C ILE A 14 -16.75 -70.88 5.17
N THR A 15 -16.35 -71.45 6.31
CA THR A 15 -15.89 -70.72 7.49
C THR A 15 -14.57 -70.04 7.17
N SER A 16 -14.55 -68.71 7.11
CA SER A 16 -13.31 -67.93 7.08
C SER A 16 -13.20 -67.15 8.39
N ILE A 17 -12.27 -67.61 9.23
CA ILE A 17 -11.86 -66.96 10.48
C ILE A 17 -10.90 -65.83 10.08
N THR A 18 -11.33 -64.58 10.18
CA THR A 18 -10.45 -63.43 9.99
C THR A 18 -9.88 -63.00 11.34
N LEU A 19 -8.61 -63.35 11.55
CA LEU A 19 -7.81 -63.01 12.71
C LEU A 19 -7.45 -61.50 12.65
N PHE A 20 -8.02 -60.69 13.54
CA PHE A 20 -7.60 -59.29 13.73
C PHE A 20 -6.22 -59.26 14.39
N THR A 21 -5.19 -58.95 13.59
CA THR A 21 -3.86 -58.59 14.09
C THR A 21 -3.85 -57.08 14.33
N PHE A 22 -3.83 -56.67 15.60
CA PHE A 22 -3.54 -55.29 15.98
C PHE A 22 -2.05 -55.04 15.77
N ILE A 23 -1.70 -54.38 14.67
CA ILE A 23 -0.36 -53.81 14.48
C ILE A 23 -0.36 -52.46 15.21
N ALA A 24 0.28 -52.41 16.38
CA ALA A 24 0.63 -51.16 17.03
C ALA A 24 1.77 -50.51 16.23
N LEU A 25 1.46 -49.48 15.44
CA LEU A 25 2.50 -48.64 14.84
C LEU A 25 3.08 -47.69 15.91
N PRO A 26 4.42 -47.57 16.02
CA PRO A 26 5.03 -46.57 16.88
C PRO A 26 4.75 -45.17 16.32
N LEU A 27 4.06 -44.36 17.12
CA LEU A 27 3.85 -42.94 16.88
C LEU A 27 5.22 -42.23 16.89
N THR A 28 5.81 -42.06 15.72
CA THR A 28 7.02 -41.26 15.57
C THR A 28 6.60 -39.80 15.45
N ILE A 29 6.73 -39.07 16.55
CA ILE A 29 6.51 -37.61 16.59
C ILE A 29 7.57 -36.97 15.70
N ARG A 30 7.17 -36.61 14.48
CA ARG A 30 7.97 -35.80 13.58
C ARG A 30 7.88 -34.37 14.10
N ALA A 31 8.97 -33.83 14.63
CA ALA A 31 9.06 -32.42 14.97
C ALA A 31 8.76 -31.61 13.70
N ALA A 32 7.76 -30.73 13.79
CA ALA A 32 7.46 -29.78 12.72
C ALA A 32 8.69 -28.88 12.49
N PRO A 33 9.00 -28.49 11.24
CA PRO A 33 9.99 -27.47 11.01
C PRO A 33 9.55 -26.21 11.77
N THR A 34 10.43 -25.68 12.60
CA THR A 34 10.27 -24.37 13.22
C THR A 34 10.18 -23.36 12.09
N THR A 35 8.96 -22.97 11.74
CA THR A 35 8.71 -21.73 11.03
C THR A 35 9.35 -20.63 11.87
N HIS A 36 10.31 -19.91 11.30
CA HIS A 36 10.67 -18.60 11.82
C HIS A 36 9.37 -17.80 11.88
N SER A 37 8.82 -17.61 13.07
CA SER A 37 7.79 -16.62 13.30
C SER A 37 8.40 -15.30 12.87
N ALA A 38 7.99 -14.80 11.71
CA ALA A 38 8.10 -13.38 11.44
C ALA A 38 7.36 -12.72 12.60
N VAL A 39 8.11 -12.06 13.46
CA VAL A 39 7.54 -11.11 14.41
C VAL A 39 6.90 -10.06 13.52
N LEU A 40 5.59 -10.16 13.31
CA LEU A 40 4.80 -9.04 12.82
C LEU A 40 4.97 -7.98 13.90
N ASP A 41 5.85 -7.01 13.63
CA ASP A 41 5.86 -5.75 14.35
C ASP A 41 4.48 -5.15 14.11
N ALA A 42 3.58 -5.32 15.09
CA ALA A 42 2.23 -4.82 15.03
C ALA A 42 2.28 -3.30 15.17
N ARG A 43 2.73 -2.63 14.11
CA ARG A 43 2.44 -1.22 13.90
C ARG A 43 0.93 -1.09 13.90
N ASN A 44 0.38 -0.19 14.70
CA ASN A 44 -1.06 0.11 14.70
C ASN A 44 -1.45 0.93 13.46
N ASN A 45 -0.93 0.54 12.29
CA ASN A 45 -1.32 1.02 10.98
C ASN A 45 -2.61 0.27 10.60
N GLY A 46 -3.58 0.98 10.02
CA GLY A 46 -4.80 0.31 9.58
C GLY A 46 -4.47 -0.72 8.50
N ALA A 47 -5.22 -1.81 8.45
CA ALA A 47 -5.12 -2.80 7.37
C ALA A 47 -6.27 -2.63 6.37
N THR A 48 -6.06 -3.02 5.13
CA THR A 48 -7.16 -3.13 4.17
C THR A 48 -8.14 -4.22 4.57
N THR A 49 -9.43 -4.02 4.28
CA THR A 49 -10.47 -5.04 4.45
C THR A 49 -11.34 -5.12 3.20
N ALA A 50 -12.01 -6.27 3.00
CA ALA A 50 -12.87 -6.47 1.85
C ALA A 50 -13.98 -5.40 1.78
N PHE A 51 -14.11 -4.77 0.61
CA PHE A 51 -15.12 -3.77 0.34
C PHE A 51 -15.67 -3.97 -1.07
N THR A 52 -16.98 -3.79 -1.26
CA THR A 52 -17.58 -3.73 -2.60
C THR A 52 -18.23 -2.38 -2.75
N ASP A 53 -17.81 -1.64 -3.78
CA ASP A 53 -18.39 -0.35 -4.09
C ASP A 53 -19.87 -0.52 -4.51
N PRO A 54 -20.83 0.05 -3.77
CA PRO A 54 -22.25 -0.12 -4.09
C PRO A 54 -22.67 0.53 -5.41
N VAL A 55 -21.86 1.45 -5.98
CA VAL A 55 -22.18 2.13 -7.24
C VAL A 55 -21.73 1.29 -8.44
N THR A 56 -20.50 0.82 -8.44
CA THR A 56 -19.94 0.06 -9.57
C THR A 56 -20.02 -1.45 -9.42
N ASN A 57 -20.27 -1.95 -8.21
CA ASN A 57 -20.14 -3.35 -7.82
C ASN A 57 -18.72 -3.92 -8.02
N ILE A 58 -17.70 -3.06 -8.06
CA ILE A 58 -16.29 -3.47 -8.05
C ILE A 58 -15.89 -3.81 -6.62
N SER A 59 -15.26 -4.98 -6.42
CA SER A 59 -14.71 -5.37 -5.13
C SER A 59 -13.24 -4.95 -5.01
N PHE A 60 -12.85 -4.56 -3.81
CA PHE A 60 -11.52 -4.07 -3.44
C PHE A 60 -11.09 -4.67 -2.09
N GLN A 61 -9.78 -4.68 -1.84
CA GLN A 61 -9.27 -4.55 -0.48
C GLN A 61 -9.08 -3.08 -0.19
N ARG A 62 -9.72 -2.56 0.87
CA ARG A 62 -9.81 -1.13 1.14
C ARG A 62 -9.33 -0.76 2.53
N PHE A 63 -8.40 0.17 2.58
CA PHE A 63 -8.04 0.90 3.78
C PHE A 63 -9.05 2.03 4.02
N PHE A 64 -9.46 2.24 5.28
CA PHE A 64 -10.31 3.35 5.68
C PHE A 64 -9.79 4.01 6.96
N GLY A 65 -9.30 5.23 6.84
CA GLY A 65 -8.86 6.06 7.95
C GLY A 65 -10.06 6.68 8.66
N ALA A 66 -10.62 5.99 9.67
CA ALA A 66 -11.84 6.43 10.36
C ALA A 66 -11.80 7.87 10.92
N LYS A 67 -10.61 8.38 11.27
CA LYS A 67 -10.43 9.76 11.76
C LYS A 67 -10.39 10.80 10.64
N SER A 68 -9.80 10.46 9.49
CA SER A 68 -9.62 11.37 8.35
C SER A 68 -10.75 11.28 7.32
N GLY A 69 -11.48 10.16 7.30
CA GLY A 69 -12.44 9.84 6.25
C GLY A 69 -11.79 9.45 4.90
N PHE A 70 -10.46 9.37 4.84
CA PHE A 70 -9.73 8.91 3.66
C PHE A 70 -9.92 7.40 3.48
N ALA A 71 -10.10 6.97 2.24
CA ALA A 71 -10.08 5.57 1.86
C ALA A 71 -9.30 5.36 0.58
N PHE A 72 -8.57 4.25 0.53
CA PHE A 72 -7.96 3.72 -0.68
C PHE A 72 -8.29 2.25 -0.83
N GLY A 73 -8.89 1.89 -1.97
CA GLY A 73 -9.19 0.53 -2.38
C GLY A 73 -8.32 0.10 -3.53
N ILE A 74 -7.84 -1.15 -3.50
CA ILE A 74 -7.07 -1.76 -4.57
C ILE A 74 -7.70 -3.09 -5.00
N ALA A 75 -7.77 -3.30 -6.31
CA ALA A 75 -8.17 -4.54 -6.93
C ALA A 75 -7.12 -4.93 -7.98
N LEU A 76 -6.70 -6.19 -7.91
CA LEU A 76 -5.63 -6.78 -8.71
C LEU A 76 -6.19 -7.92 -9.57
N PRO A 77 -5.53 -8.22 -10.70
CA PRO A 77 -5.85 -9.41 -11.47
C PRO A 77 -5.49 -10.69 -10.71
N GLN A 78 -6.23 -11.77 -11.00
CA GLN A 78 -5.90 -13.11 -10.51
C GLN A 78 -4.48 -13.53 -10.92
N SER A 79 -4.13 -13.34 -12.20
CA SER A 79 -2.75 -13.52 -12.67
C SER A 79 -2.00 -12.20 -12.53
N PRO A 80 -0.88 -12.13 -11.78
CA PRO A 80 -0.13 -10.90 -11.60
C PRO A 80 0.26 -10.26 -12.95
N ASN A 81 0.02 -8.96 -13.07
CA ASN A 81 0.53 -8.11 -14.14
C ASN A 81 0.95 -6.75 -13.55
N ASP A 82 1.27 -5.78 -14.41
CA ASP A 82 1.79 -4.47 -14.03
C ASP A 82 0.69 -3.45 -13.67
N SER A 83 -0.57 -3.86 -13.58
CA SER A 83 -1.74 -2.98 -13.53
C SER A 83 -2.64 -3.29 -12.33
N PHE A 84 -3.35 -2.27 -11.83
CA PHE A 84 -4.36 -2.42 -10.79
C PHE A 84 -5.52 -1.43 -10.99
N ILE A 85 -6.68 -1.72 -10.40
CA ILE A 85 -7.78 -0.77 -10.30
C ILE A 85 -7.72 -0.17 -8.90
N GLY A 86 -7.59 1.16 -8.84
CA GLY A 86 -7.60 1.93 -7.60
C GLY A 86 -8.94 2.64 -7.42
N GLN A 87 -9.34 2.81 -6.17
CA GLN A 87 -10.40 3.73 -5.78
C GLN A 87 -9.96 4.57 -4.59
N THR A 88 -9.91 5.88 -4.77
CA THR A 88 -9.63 6.83 -3.67
C THR A 88 -10.90 7.58 -3.33
N SER A 89 -11.23 7.70 -2.04
CA SER A 89 -12.36 8.51 -1.60
C SER A 89 -12.01 9.31 -0.34
N PHE A 90 -12.41 10.57 -0.26
CA PHE A 90 -12.14 11.41 0.90
C PHE A 90 -13.12 12.58 1.00
N PRO A 91 -13.33 13.13 2.21
CA PRO A 91 -14.11 14.34 2.41
C PRO A 91 -13.41 15.56 1.79
N LEU A 92 -14.21 16.44 1.22
CA LEU A 92 -13.79 17.76 0.76
C LEU A 92 -14.25 18.82 1.77
N ALA A 93 -13.42 19.85 1.93
CA ALA A 93 -13.80 21.05 2.64
C ALA A 93 -14.75 21.93 1.80
N SER A 94 -15.23 23.01 2.41
CA SER A 94 -16.14 23.97 1.78
C SER A 94 -15.68 24.38 0.38
N GLY A 95 -16.61 24.39 -0.58
CA GLY A 95 -16.32 24.74 -1.96
C GLY A 95 -15.57 23.66 -2.74
N ALA A 96 -15.69 22.38 -2.35
CA ALA A 96 -14.98 21.25 -2.94
C ALA A 96 -13.44 21.37 -2.82
N ALA A 97 -12.96 22.03 -1.78
CA ALA A 97 -11.53 22.18 -1.52
C ALA A 97 -10.93 20.92 -0.89
N GLY A 98 -9.66 20.65 -1.17
CA GLY A 98 -8.92 19.51 -0.65
C GLY A 98 -8.38 18.60 -1.74
N TRP A 99 -7.48 17.70 -1.33
CA TRP A 99 -6.84 16.73 -2.20
C TRP A 99 -6.46 15.50 -1.38
N GLY A 100 -6.50 14.34 -2.01
CA GLY A 100 -6.09 13.08 -1.41
C GLY A 100 -5.08 12.36 -2.29
N ASP A 101 -4.17 11.62 -1.68
CA ASP A 101 -3.07 10.96 -2.35
C ASP A 101 -2.81 9.58 -1.74
N TRP A 102 -2.28 8.69 -2.58
CA TRP A 102 -1.70 7.43 -2.14
C TRP A 102 -0.28 7.30 -2.69
N SER A 103 0.54 6.57 -1.92
CA SER A 103 1.89 6.16 -2.29
C SER A 103 1.97 4.65 -2.41
N LEU A 104 2.75 4.15 -3.38
CA LEU A 104 3.01 2.72 -3.51
C LEU A 104 3.76 2.11 -2.32
N THR A 105 4.43 2.94 -1.52
CA THR A 105 5.06 2.54 -0.25
C THR A 105 4.58 3.45 0.88
N SER A 106 4.93 3.17 2.14
CA SER A 106 4.63 4.08 3.26
C SER A 106 5.40 5.41 3.19
N ASP A 107 6.47 5.49 2.40
CA ASP A 107 7.27 6.70 2.23
C ASP A 107 6.68 7.67 1.20
N MET A 108 6.91 8.97 1.43
CA MET A 108 6.64 10.02 0.45
C MET A 108 7.78 10.13 -0.58
N LYS A 109 9.03 9.93 -0.16
CA LYS A 109 10.24 10.16 -0.95
C LYS A 109 10.57 8.94 -1.81
N GLY A 110 10.60 9.13 -3.12
CA GLY A 110 11.04 8.09 -4.06
C GLY A 110 9.96 7.26 -4.77
N PRO A 111 8.88 6.76 -4.13
CA PRO A 111 7.91 5.92 -4.83
C PRO A 111 7.03 6.73 -5.78
N LEU A 112 6.24 6.01 -6.59
CA LEU A 112 5.17 6.61 -7.38
C LEU A 112 4.02 6.99 -6.44
N LEU A 113 3.64 8.26 -6.53
CA LEU A 113 2.51 8.86 -5.81
C LEU A 113 1.39 9.17 -6.80
N MET A 114 0.14 9.21 -6.35
CA MET A 114 -0.95 9.77 -7.16
C MET A 114 -1.89 10.63 -6.30
N ALA A 115 -1.91 11.92 -6.63
CA ALA A 115 -2.81 12.88 -6.03
C ALA A 115 -4.06 13.06 -6.89
N ALA A 116 -5.20 13.29 -6.24
CA ALA A 116 -6.48 13.62 -6.87
C ALA A 116 -7.19 14.77 -6.13
N TRP A 117 -7.93 15.59 -6.88
CA TRP A 117 -8.69 16.73 -6.36
C TRP A 117 -9.86 17.07 -7.29
N ALA A 118 -10.77 17.93 -6.83
CA ALA A 118 -11.86 18.47 -7.63
C ALA A 118 -11.37 19.63 -8.51
N SER A 119 -11.68 19.57 -9.80
CA SER A 119 -11.45 20.68 -10.74
C SER A 119 -12.51 21.77 -10.57
N PRO A 120 -12.27 23.00 -11.08
CA PRO A 120 -13.26 24.09 -11.04
C PRO A 120 -14.61 23.77 -11.70
N ASP A 121 -14.58 22.87 -12.67
CA ASP A 121 -15.69 22.35 -13.46
C ASP A 121 -16.34 21.09 -12.84
N GLY A 122 -15.98 20.76 -11.60
CA GLY A 122 -16.61 19.68 -10.82
C GLY A 122 -16.25 18.28 -11.31
N GLN A 123 -15.13 18.13 -12.00
CA GLN A 123 -14.57 16.83 -12.40
C GLN A 123 -13.47 16.42 -11.42
N VAL A 124 -13.07 15.14 -11.44
CA VAL A 124 -11.82 14.73 -10.78
C VAL A 124 -10.65 15.03 -11.70
N LEU A 125 -9.64 15.72 -11.19
CA LEU A 125 -8.30 15.73 -11.78
C LEU A 125 -7.35 14.92 -10.90
N SER A 126 -6.33 14.33 -11.54
CA SER A 126 -5.29 13.58 -10.87
C SER A 126 -3.97 13.71 -11.60
N SER A 127 -2.89 13.38 -10.90
CA SER A 127 -1.53 13.44 -11.44
C SER A 127 -0.65 12.43 -10.71
N PHE A 128 0.19 11.72 -11.45
CA PHE A 128 1.29 10.95 -10.84
C PHE A 128 2.40 11.90 -10.41
N ARG A 129 3.01 11.63 -9.26
CA ARG A 129 4.06 12.48 -8.67
C ARG A 129 5.19 11.64 -8.10
N GLN A 130 6.33 12.29 -7.87
CA GLN A 130 7.46 11.70 -7.16
C GLN A 130 8.15 12.77 -6.31
N ALA A 131 8.20 12.58 -5.00
CA ALA A 131 8.92 13.50 -4.11
C ALA A 131 10.42 13.17 -4.07
N ALA A 132 11.26 14.20 -4.03
CA ALA A 132 12.70 14.08 -3.80
C ALA A 132 13.07 14.19 -2.32
N ASN A 133 12.32 15.03 -1.61
CA ASN A 133 12.46 15.41 -0.22
C ASN A 133 11.06 15.66 0.36
N GLU A 134 10.98 16.04 1.63
CA GLU A 134 9.73 16.27 2.36
C GLU A 134 9.28 17.74 2.35
N ASP A 135 10.16 18.66 1.93
CA ASP A 135 9.93 20.11 2.02
C ASP A 135 9.28 20.69 0.75
N ASP A 136 9.53 20.07 -0.41
CA ASP A 136 9.07 20.53 -1.71
C ASP A 136 7.76 19.88 -2.14
N ASN A 137 6.96 20.61 -2.92
CA ASN A 137 5.80 20.03 -3.57
C ASN A 137 6.23 18.92 -4.56
N PRO A 138 5.69 17.68 -4.46
CA PRO A 138 6.05 16.63 -5.39
C PRO A 138 5.69 17.01 -6.83
N PRO A 139 6.67 17.14 -7.75
CA PRO A 139 6.38 17.47 -9.14
C PRO A 139 5.61 16.33 -9.81
N GLU A 140 4.81 16.69 -10.82
CA GLU A 140 4.19 15.71 -11.71
C GLU A 140 5.25 14.93 -12.48
N VAL A 141 5.03 13.63 -12.61
CA VAL A 141 5.92 12.70 -13.33
C VAL A 141 5.18 11.94 -14.41
N THR A 142 5.94 11.50 -15.41
CA THR A 142 5.50 10.63 -16.50
C THR A 142 6.49 9.46 -16.68
N GLY A 143 6.04 8.40 -17.34
CA GLY A 143 6.80 7.18 -17.51
C GLY A 143 6.01 6.10 -18.25
N LYS A 144 6.37 4.83 -18.01
CA LYS A 144 5.68 3.66 -18.57
C LYS A 144 4.44 3.28 -17.76
N PHE A 145 3.73 4.27 -17.23
CA PHE A 145 2.49 4.11 -16.50
C PHE A 145 1.45 5.10 -17.02
N SER A 146 0.17 4.79 -16.81
CA SER A 146 -0.92 5.69 -17.17
C SER A 146 -2.13 5.48 -16.28
N VAL A 147 -2.93 6.54 -16.13
CA VAL A 147 -4.19 6.49 -15.39
C VAL A 147 -5.36 6.62 -16.35
N ARG A 148 -6.36 5.77 -16.17
CA ARG A 148 -7.60 5.75 -16.95
C ARG A 148 -8.80 5.80 -16.01
N PRO A 149 -9.53 6.92 -15.94
CA PRO A 149 -10.72 7.02 -15.13
C PRO A 149 -11.77 5.96 -15.48
N ILE A 150 -12.40 5.39 -14.47
CA ILE A 150 -13.63 4.59 -14.58
C ILE A 150 -14.77 5.53 -14.19
N ALA A 151 -15.46 6.07 -15.20
CA ALA A 151 -16.43 7.15 -15.01
C ALA A 151 -17.58 6.76 -14.07
N SER A 152 -18.05 5.51 -14.14
CA SER A 152 -19.13 4.99 -13.28
C SER A 152 -18.76 4.94 -11.80
N GLY A 153 -17.48 4.90 -11.45
CA GLY A 153 -16.97 4.92 -10.07
C GLY A 153 -16.33 6.24 -9.69
N THR A 154 -16.55 7.30 -10.47
CA THR A 154 -15.94 8.61 -10.23
C THR A 154 -17.03 9.65 -9.97
N SER A 155 -16.92 10.38 -8.88
CA SER A 155 -17.86 11.44 -8.52
C SER A 155 -17.19 12.51 -7.67
N VAL A 156 -17.62 13.75 -7.86
CA VAL A 156 -17.30 14.89 -7.00
C VAL A 156 -18.62 15.54 -6.61
N ASN A 157 -18.76 15.87 -5.34
CA ASN A 157 -19.79 16.77 -4.86
C ASN A 157 -19.16 17.79 -3.90
N GLY A 158 -19.97 18.66 -3.29
CA GLY A 158 -19.46 19.74 -2.43
C GLY A 158 -18.77 19.27 -1.14
N SER A 159 -18.87 17.99 -0.76
CA SER A 159 -18.34 17.45 0.49
C SER A 159 -17.54 16.16 0.36
N PHE A 160 -17.54 15.50 -0.80
CA PHE A 160 -16.82 14.25 -1.03
C PHE A 160 -16.34 14.12 -2.47
N LEU A 161 -15.18 13.49 -2.62
CA LEU A 161 -14.63 13.02 -3.88
C LEU A 161 -14.48 11.50 -3.80
N THR A 162 -14.90 10.80 -4.86
CA THR A 162 -14.54 9.41 -5.13
C THR A 162 -13.94 9.34 -6.52
N TYR A 163 -12.79 8.72 -6.66
CA TYR A 163 -12.10 8.53 -7.93
C TYR A 163 -11.74 7.07 -8.11
N THR A 164 -12.34 6.43 -9.11
CA THR A 164 -12.02 5.06 -9.50
C THR A 164 -11.30 5.06 -10.83
N PHE A 165 -10.21 4.32 -10.95
CA PHE A 165 -9.34 4.37 -12.12
C PHE A 165 -8.62 3.05 -12.31
N LEU A 166 -8.26 2.76 -13.56
CA LEU A 166 -7.26 1.75 -13.90
C LEU A 166 -5.89 2.43 -13.94
N CYS A 167 -4.97 1.95 -13.10
CA CYS A 167 -3.55 2.30 -13.11
C CYS A 167 -2.82 1.26 -13.96
N GLN A 168 -2.51 1.59 -15.21
CA GLN A 168 -1.80 0.67 -16.10
C GLN A 168 -0.30 0.87 -15.98
N GLY A 169 0.46 -0.22 -15.87
CA GLY A 169 1.92 -0.17 -15.78
C GLY A 169 2.43 0.46 -14.49
N CYS A 170 1.61 0.53 -13.44
CA CYS A 170 1.95 1.15 -12.17
C CYS A 170 2.66 0.20 -11.17
N LEU A 171 2.69 -1.11 -11.44
CA LEU A 171 3.36 -2.09 -10.58
C LEU A 171 4.72 -2.48 -11.16
N ASP A 172 5.72 -1.66 -10.86
CA ASP A 172 7.12 -1.88 -11.19
C ASP A 172 7.96 -1.65 -9.92
N ALA A 173 8.94 -2.51 -9.66
CA ALA A 173 9.77 -2.39 -8.46
C ALA A 173 10.51 -1.04 -8.39
N SER A 174 10.81 -0.42 -9.54
CA SER A 174 11.41 0.91 -9.59
C SER A 174 10.47 2.02 -9.11
N PHE A 175 9.16 1.77 -9.07
CA PHE A 175 8.13 2.67 -8.52
C PHE A 175 7.88 2.44 -7.03
N GLY A 176 8.52 1.44 -6.42
CA GLY A 176 8.39 1.07 -5.01
C GLY A 176 7.57 -0.20 -4.76
N LEU A 177 6.73 -0.63 -5.71
CA LEU A 177 5.93 -1.85 -5.60
C LEU A 177 5.85 -2.57 -6.95
N GLY A 178 6.50 -3.72 -7.08
CA GLY A 178 6.45 -4.55 -8.28
C GLY A 178 5.30 -5.55 -8.29
N ALA A 179 4.96 -6.07 -9.46
CA ALA A 179 3.95 -7.11 -9.62
C ALA A 179 4.23 -8.36 -8.75
N ALA A 180 5.50 -8.71 -8.53
CA ALA A 180 5.90 -9.85 -7.70
C ALA A 180 5.61 -9.65 -6.21
N ASP A 181 5.66 -8.40 -5.74
CA ASP A 181 5.45 -8.04 -4.32
C ASP A 181 3.97 -8.12 -3.92
N THR A 182 3.06 -8.24 -4.90
CA THR A 182 1.62 -8.37 -4.69
C THR A 182 1.18 -9.77 -4.20
N ALA A 183 2.13 -10.64 -3.82
CA ALA A 183 1.85 -12.01 -3.36
C ALA A 183 1.42 -12.09 -1.88
N GLY A 184 1.55 -11.00 -1.11
CA GLY A 184 1.22 -10.96 0.31
C GLY A 184 0.73 -9.58 0.76
N THR A 185 1.10 -9.21 1.98
CA THR A 185 0.84 -7.87 2.53
C THR A 185 2.00 -6.92 2.18
N PHE A 186 1.68 -5.67 1.84
CA PHE A 186 2.66 -4.62 1.58
C PHE A 186 2.23 -3.32 2.24
N GLU A 187 3.18 -2.56 2.80
CA GLU A 187 2.87 -1.28 3.44
C GLU A 187 2.79 -0.17 2.37
N MET A 188 1.62 0.45 2.23
CA MET A 188 1.35 1.57 1.33
C MET A 188 1.10 2.86 2.11
N GLY A 189 1.19 4.01 1.44
CA GLY A 189 1.05 5.33 2.07
C GLY A 189 -0.22 6.06 1.64
N TRP A 190 -0.67 6.99 2.48
CA TRP A 190 -1.75 7.92 2.15
C TRP A 190 -1.47 9.32 2.69
N ALA A 191 -2.08 10.33 2.07
CA ALA A 191 -2.06 11.71 2.53
C ALA A 191 -3.37 12.43 2.17
N LEU A 192 -3.78 13.40 3.00
CA LEU A 192 -4.99 14.19 2.81
C LEU A 192 -4.78 15.64 3.25
N GLY A 193 -5.13 16.58 2.38
CA GLY A 193 -5.18 18.01 2.66
C GLY A 193 -6.59 18.59 2.49
N ASP A 194 -6.95 19.60 3.29
CA ASP A 194 -8.28 20.24 3.24
C ASP A 194 -8.29 21.61 2.55
N LYS A 195 -7.12 22.11 2.14
CA LYS A 195 -7.01 23.38 1.40
C LYS A 195 -7.14 23.13 -0.09
N ALA A 196 -7.63 24.15 -0.79
CA ALA A 196 -7.69 24.14 -2.24
C ALA A 196 -6.25 24.08 -2.81
N VAL A 197 -6.04 23.20 -3.79
CA VAL A 197 -4.79 23.13 -4.53
C VAL A 197 -4.58 24.41 -5.35
N GLY A 198 -3.33 24.80 -5.58
CA GLY A 198 -2.99 25.89 -6.48
C GLY A 198 -3.20 25.48 -7.94
N ASN A 199 -3.86 26.33 -8.74
CA ASN A 199 -4.21 26.06 -10.15
C ASN A 199 -5.01 24.74 -10.35
N PRO A 200 -6.21 24.62 -9.73
CA PRO A 200 -6.96 23.37 -9.67
C PRO A 200 -7.45 22.84 -11.03
N GLY A 201 -7.36 23.62 -12.12
CA GLY A 201 -7.70 23.16 -13.48
C GLY A 201 -6.52 22.52 -14.24
N SER A 202 -5.37 22.31 -13.59
CA SER A 202 -4.16 21.77 -14.19
C SER A 202 -3.69 20.53 -13.43
N SER A 203 -3.26 19.46 -14.11
CA SER A 203 -2.65 18.29 -13.45
C SER A 203 -1.34 18.63 -12.73
N ALA A 204 -0.68 19.74 -13.12
CA ALA A 204 0.46 20.31 -12.42
C ALA A 204 0.07 21.20 -11.22
N ALA A 205 -1.11 20.99 -10.63
CA ALA A 205 -1.56 21.77 -9.47
C ALA A 205 -0.55 21.73 -8.32
N VAL A 206 -0.45 22.82 -7.56
CA VAL A 206 0.39 22.85 -6.35
C VAL A 206 -0.41 22.29 -5.19
N LEU A 207 0.06 21.19 -4.61
CA LEU A 207 -0.54 20.60 -3.41
C LEU A 207 0.00 21.34 -2.18
N ASN A 208 -0.90 21.91 -1.38
CA ASN A 208 -0.57 22.36 -0.03
C ASN A 208 -0.22 21.17 0.87
N PHE A 209 0.39 21.41 2.03
CA PHE A 209 0.66 20.36 3.02
C PHE A 209 -0.59 19.54 3.38
N HIS A 210 -0.44 18.23 3.58
CA HIS A 210 -1.49 17.26 3.93
C HIS A 210 -1.91 17.39 5.40
N ASN A 211 -2.52 18.52 5.74
CA ASN A 211 -2.83 18.95 7.09
C ASN A 211 -3.96 18.16 7.77
N VAL A 212 -4.71 17.33 7.04
CA VAL A 212 -5.77 16.47 7.63
C VAL A 212 -5.18 15.18 8.18
N GLY A 213 -4.14 14.66 7.53
CA GLY A 213 -3.41 13.48 7.99
C GLY A 213 -2.67 12.77 6.87
N PHE A 214 -1.78 11.88 7.28
CA PHE A 214 -0.96 11.03 6.43
C PHE A 214 -0.49 9.81 7.23
N GLY A 215 0.00 8.78 6.56
CA GLY A 215 0.65 7.64 7.22
C GLY A 215 0.69 6.38 6.36
N GLY A 216 1.22 5.30 6.94
CA GLY A 216 1.23 3.96 6.35
C GLY A 216 -0.06 3.17 6.64
N PHE A 217 -0.37 2.21 5.78
CA PHE A 217 -1.37 1.17 6.00
C PHE A 217 -0.92 -0.15 5.37
N ASP A 218 -1.34 -1.27 5.97
CA ASP A 218 -1.04 -2.60 5.47
C ASP A 218 -2.06 -3.00 4.40
N ALA A 219 -1.62 -3.15 3.16
CA ALA A 219 -2.43 -3.61 2.05
C ALA A 219 -2.30 -5.13 1.89
N ASP A 220 -3.39 -5.87 2.09
CA ASP A 220 -3.49 -7.30 1.77
C ASP A 220 -3.69 -7.48 0.25
N LEU A 221 -2.58 -7.44 -0.49
CA LEU A 221 -2.58 -7.52 -1.95
C LEU A 221 -2.92 -8.93 -2.44
N GLN A 222 -2.66 -9.96 -1.63
CA GLN A 222 -3.11 -11.32 -1.94
C GLN A 222 -4.63 -11.41 -1.96
N ALA A 223 -5.31 -10.85 -0.96
CA ALA A 223 -6.77 -10.82 -0.89
C ALA A 223 -7.42 -9.81 -1.84
N ALA A 224 -6.63 -8.96 -2.51
CA ALA A 224 -7.08 -7.99 -3.51
C ALA A 224 -7.21 -8.58 -4.92
N ARG A 225 -7.04 -9.90 -5.11
CA ARG A 225 -7.10 -10.53 -6.43
C ARG A 225 -8.51 -10.94 -6.82
N PHE A 226 -8.99 -10.47 -7.96
CA PHE A 226 -10.35 -10.73 -8.43
C PHE A 226 -10.37 -11.31 -9.84
N ALA A 227 -11.23 -12.32 -10.05
CA ALA A 227 -11.41 -12.93 -11.37
C ALA A 227 -12.06 -11.97 -12.38
N ASP A 228 -12.90 -11.06 -11.87
CA ASP A 228 -13.61 -10.06 -12.67
C ASP A 228 -12.75 -8.83 -13.02
N PHE A 229 -11.47 -8.80 -12.64
CA PHE A 229 -10.58 -7.66 -12.86
C PHE A 229 -10.59 -7.16 -14.30
N ASP A 230 -10.48 -8.06 -15.29
CA ASP A 230 -10.44 -7.65 -16.70
C ASP A 230 -11.77 -7.02 -17.15
N ALA A 231 -12.90 -7.51 -16.63
CA ALA A 231 -14.22 -6.95 -16.92
C ALA A 231 -14.35 -5.54 -16.31
N TRP A 232 -13.85 -5.32 -15.11
CA TRP A 232 -13.82 -4.01 -14.47
C TRP A 232 -12.84 -3.05 -15.14
N ALA A 233 -11.66 -3.53 -15.53
CA ALA A 233 -10.65 -2.75 -16.24
C ALA A 233 -11.17 -2.24 -17.59
N ALA A 234 -12.02 -3.03 -18.26
CA ALA A 234 -12.68 -2.63 -19.51
C ALA A 234 -13.67 -1.46 -19.36
N LEU A 235 -14.08 -1.10 -18.13
CA LEU A 235 -14.89 0.10 -17.86
C LEU A 235 -14.07 1.39 -17.89
N ALA A 236 -12.74 1.30 -17.90
CA ALA A 236 -11.85 2.45 -17.89
C ALA A 236 -11.85 3.17 -19.23
N SER A 237 -11.57 4.48 -19.19
CA SER A 237 -11.49 5.33 -20.38
C SER A 237 -10.54 4.72 -21.44
N PRO A 238 -10.94 4.68 -22.72
CA PRO A 238 -10.09 4.18 -23.81
C PRO A 238 -8.89 5.10 -24.08
N THR A 239 -8.91 6.33 -23.56
CA THR A 239 -7.80 7.27 -23.63
C THR A 239 -7.25 7.53 -22.21
N PRO A 240 -5.95 7.32 -21.97
CA PRO A 240 -5.34 7.65 -20.69
C PRO A 240 -5.31 9.17 -20.51
N LEU A 241 -5.32 9.62 -19.26
CA LEU A 241 -5.07 11.05 -18.98
C LEU A 241 -3.64 11.38 -19.38
N ALA A 242 -3.50 12.47 -20.13
CA ALA A 242 -2.18 12.99 -20.49
C ALA A 242 -1.59 13.76 -19.30
N PRO A 243 -0.28 13.58 -19.01
CA PRO A 243 0.40 14.44 -18.04
C PRO A 243 0.49 15.87 -18.56
N SER A 244 0.77 16.83 -17.68
CA SER A 244 1.06 18.20 -18.13
C SER A 244 2.34 18.25 -18.97
N ALA A 245 2.46 19.29 -19.80
CA ALA A 245 3.66 19.52 -20.60
C ALA A 245 4.95 19.71 -19.77
N GLY A 246 4.82 20.04 -18.47
CA GLY A 246 5.93 20.22 -17.55
C GLY A 246 6.26 18.98 -16.72
N ALA A 247 5.57 17.86 -16.91
CA ALA A 247 5.83 16.63 -16.18
C ALA A 247 7.25 16.11 -16.48
N THR A 248 7.93 15.66 -15.42
CA THR A 248 9.30 15.15 -15.51
C THR A 248 9.31 13.63 -15.64
N ALA A 249 10.38 13.03 -16.17
CA ALA A 249 10.48 11.57 -16.16
C ALA A 249 10.61 11.05 -14.72
N PHE A 250 9.87 10.00 -14.38
CA PHE A 250 10.06 9.30 -13.11
C PHE A 250 11.52 8.81 -13.00
N ALA A 251 12.14 9.02 -11.84
CA ALA A 251 13.54 8.69 -11.60
C ALA A 251 13.69 7.66 -10.47
N PRO A 252 13.97 6.38 -10.78
CA PRO A 252 14.17 5.35 -9.76
C PRO A 252 15.28 5.73 -8.77
N GLY A 253 15.07 5.43 -7.48
CA GLY A 253 16.07 5.70 -6.45
C GLY A 253 16.24 7.18 -6.07
N LYS A 254 15.35 8.07 -6.51
CA LYS A 254 15.33 9.50 -6.13
C LYS A 254 14.78 9.75 -4.72
N ALA A 255 14.81 8.75 -3.83
CA ALA A 255 14.70 9.02 -2.41
C ALA A 255 15.97 9.81 -2.05
N GLY A 256 15.82 11.10 -1.69
CA GLY A 256 16.96 11.90 -1.26
C GLY A 256 17.70 11.14 -0.17
N GLY A 257 19.01 10.95 -0.35
CA GLY A 257 19.88 10.38 0.67
C GLY A 257 19.70 11.19 1.94
N GLY A 258 19.05 10.59 2.93
CA GLY A 258 19.37 10.93 4.30
C GLY A 258 20.76 10.37 4.50
N ASP A 259 21.75 11.25 4.55
CA ASP A 259 23.02 10.94 5.17
C ASP A 259 22.68 10.63 6.63
N ASP A 260 22.39 9.36 6.92
CA ASP A 260 22.58 8.78 8.25
C ASP A 260 24.10 8.61 8.40
N ASP A 261 24.81 9.74 8.54
CA ASP A 261 26.15 9.77 9.10
C ASP A 261 26.01 9.54 10.62
N ASP A 262 25.60 8.33 10.99
CA ASP A 262 25.91 7.77 12.29
C ASP A 262 27.42 7.49 12.30
N ASP A 263 28.21 8.53 12.58
CA ASP A 263 29.62 8.41 12.93
C ASP A 263 29.74 7.67 14.27
N ASP A 264 29.61 6.34 14.20
CA ASP A 264 30.10 5.37 15.16
C ASP A 264 31.65 5.40 15.16
N ASP A 265 32.23 6.39 15.83
CA ASP A 265 33.69 6.44 16.06
C ASP A 265 34.01 6.09 17.52
N ASP A 266 33.86 4.80 17.83
CA ASP A 266 34.52 4.18 18.97
C ASP A 266 35.75 3.35 18.51
N ASP A 267 36.90 3.80 19.02
CA ASP A 267 37.95 2.96 19.62
C ASP A 267 39.15 2.49 18.72
N LYS A 268 40.29 3.22 18.78
CA LYS A 268 41.58 2.78 19.38
C LYS A 268 42.87 3.40 18.79
N LYS A 269 43.60 4.09 19.69
CA LYS A 269 45.08 4.11 19.93
C LYS A 269 46.06 4.05 18.74
N LYS A 270 46.92 5.08 18.62
CA LYS A 270 48.36 5.07 19.02
C LYS A 270 49.10 6.34 18.54
N GLY A 271 49.95 6.90 19.42
CA GLY A 271 51.29 7.34 19.03
C GLY A 271 51.58 8.85 19.00
N ASP A 272 52.31 9.29 20.04
CA ASP A 272 53.49 10.16 19.97
C ASP A 272 53.42 11.61 19.45
N LYS A 273 53.65 12.52 20.42
CA LYS A 273 54.74 13.52 20.52
C LYS A 273 54.35 15.00 20.63
N LYS A 274 54.85 15.55 21.74
CA LYS A 274 55.46 16.87 21.96
C LYS A 274 54.58 18.13 21.90
N GLY A 275 54.35 18.66 23.10
CA GLY A 275 55.06 19.87 23.54
C GLY A 275 54.24 21.16 23.57
N GLY A 276 54.28 21.86 24.72
CA GLY A 276 53.94 23.28 24.78
C GLY A 276 53.24 23.70 26.06
N ASP A 277 54.03 24.21 27.01
CA ASP A 277 53.60 24.85 28.26
C ASP A 277 52.59 26.00 28.09
N LYS A 278 51.69 26.15 29.08
CA LYS A 278 51.33 27.38 29.84
C LYS A 278 50.01 27.14 30.62
N LYS A 279 50.05 26.97 31.95
CA LYS A 279 49.97 27.96 33.04
C LYS A 279 48.60 28.63 33.27
N GLY A 280 48.03 28.31 34.44
CA GLY A 280 47.12 29.15 35.28
C GLY A 280 45.63 28.97 35.00
N GLY A 281 44.72 28.80 35.96
CA GLY A 281 44.74 28.86 37.42
C GLY A 281 43.34 29.28 37.93
N GLY A 282 42.88 28.71 39.06
CA GLY A 282 41.70 29.12 39.86
C GLY A 282 40.38 28.47 39.41
N SER A 283 39.70 27.59 40.16
CA SER A 283 39.10 27.70 41.50
C SER A 283 37.98 28.74 41.58
N GLY A 284 36.76 28.29 41.89
CA GLY A 284 35.64 29.15 42.24
C GLY A 284 34.30 28.43 42.11
N ASP A 285 33.91 27.78 43.19
CA ASP A 285 32.58 27.27 43.48
C ASP A 285 31.52 28.39 43.56
N ASP A 286 30.28 27.92 43.77
CA ASP A 286 29.12 28.58 44.37
C ASP A 286 28.07 29.21 43.45
N SER A 287 27.00 28.42 43.29
CA SER A 287 25.61 28.72 43.67
C SER A 287 25.30 30.17 44.02
N ASP A 288 24.26 30.73 43.40
CA ASP A 288 23.28 31.54 44.10
C ASP A 288 21.95 31.53 43.32
N ASP A 289 20.90 31.48 44.13
CA ASP A 289 19.49 31.38 43.82
C ASP A 289 18.87 32.70 43.29
N ASP A 290 17.65 32.53 42.77
CA ASP A 290 16.48 33.41 42.88
C ASP A 290 16.24 34.66 42.00
N ASP A 291 14.96 34.70 41.59
CA ASP A 291 14.04 35.82 41.29
C ASP A 291 14.18 36.63 39.98
N ASP A 292 13.32 36.31 38.99
CA ASP A 292 12.04 37.01 38.70
C ASP A 292 11.25 36.33 37.55
#